data_AF-A0A285ICH4-F1
#
_entry.id   AF-A0A285ICH4-F1
#
_cell.length_a   1.000
_cell.length_b   1.000
_cell.length_c   1.000
_cell.angle_alpha   90.00
_cell.angle_beta   90.00
_cell.angle_gamma   90.00
#
_symmetry.space_group_name_H-M   'P 1'
#
loop_
_entity.id
_entity.type
_entity.pdbx_description
1 polymer ?
#
loop_
_entity_poly.entity_id
_entity_poly.type
_entity_poly.pdbx_seq_one_letter_code
_entity_poly.pdbx_strand_id
1 'polypeptide(L)'
;MGQTTLRPMPVREDHWKPQDRIYEGILERCVANAEDDEARDGTAEMMAGGLIIVVLFLIIMAGANNATAALIVCGILAGAGFLYIVSASKPGKGNRALALAGIGGPGRLPAGYLVHPTAWQAGMAQHVAGVPESQLLAASQMCHIFPGTVDDLISFVGHVAIHVPVTQAQTAEDVQRRAKELVRIGMPIVVDYAKSAPPLPVPGEPGGKKGKSKKK
;
A
#
# COMPACT_ATOMS: atom_id res chain seq x y z
N MET A 1 11.14 16.77 9.58
CA MET A 1 10.66 15.40 9.28
C MET A 1 9.41 15.17 10.10
N GLY A 2 8.23 15.34 9.49
CA GLY A 2 6.96 15.17 10.18
C GLY A 2 6.78 13.69 10.53
N GLN A 3 6.57 13.39 11.80
CA GLN A 3 6.04 12.09 12.19
C GLN A 3 4.65 11.97 11.57
N THR A 4 4.52 11.28 10.44
CA THR A 4 3.23 10.83 9.93
C THR A 4 2.64 9.90 10.98
N THR A 5 1.83 10.46 11.87
CA THR A 5 1.02 9.71 12.82
C THR A 5 0.18 8.77 11.97
N LEU A 6 0.53 7.48 11.97
CA LEU A 6 -0.17 6.46 11.21
C LEU A 6 -1.64 6.48 11.64
N ARG A 7 -2.51 6.89 10.72
CA ARG A 7 -3.93 6.99 10.98
C ARG A 7 -4.47 5.61 11.37
N PRO A 8 -5.23 5.49 12.47
CA PRO A 8 -5.81 4.20 12.85
C PRO A 8 -6.75 3.71 11.75
N MET A 9 -6.73 2.41 11.50
CA MET A 9 -7.65 1.77 10.56
C MET A 9 -9.08 1.91 11.06
N PRO A 10 -10.05 2.30 10.20
CA PRO A 10 -11.45 2.31 10.58
C PRO A 10 -11.90 0.86 10.82
N VAL A 11 -12.18 0.52 12.07
CA VAL A 11 -12.73 -0.79 12.44
C VAL A 11 -14.25 -0.71 12.39
N ARG A 12 -14.87 -1.63 11.64
CA ARG A 12 -16.33 -1.77 11.64
C ARG A 12 -16.80 -2.49 12.90
N GLU A 13 -18.01 -2.17 13.35
CA GLU A 13 -18.65 -2.81 14.51
C GLU A 13 -18.85 -4.33 14.31
N ASP A 14 -19.07 -4.76 13.06
CA ASP A 14 -19.26 -6.16 12.70
C ASP A 14 -17.95 -6.91 12.39
N HIS A 15 -16.80 -6.24 12.50
CA HIS A 15 -15.47 -6.77 12.16
C HIS A 15 -15.40 -7.42 10.77
N TRP A 16 -16.28 -7.03 9.85
CA TRP A 16 -16.28 -7.59 8.51
C TRP A 16 -15.01 -7.18 7.76
N LYS A 17 -14.45 -8.13 7.01
CA LYS A 17 -13.32 -7.94 6.10
C LYS A 17 -13.54 -8.76 4.83
N PRO A 18 -13.10 -8.28 3.66
CA PRO A 18 -13.09 -9.11 2.46
C PRO A 18 -12.16 -10.30 2.66
N GLN A 19 -12.57 -11.47 2.17
CA GLN A 19 -11.76 -12.69 2.12
C GLN A 19 -11.77 -13.17 0.67
N ASP A 20 -10.74 -12.79 -0.08
CA ASP A 20 -10.53 -13.26 -1.45
C ASP A 20 -9.08 -13.68 -1.60
N ARG A 21 -8.89 -14.97 -1.88
CA ARG A 21 -7.59 -15.62 -2.00
C ARG A 21 -6.70 -14.98 -3.07
N ILE A 22 -7.29 -14.44 -4.14
CA ILE A 22 -6.53 -13.82 -5.23
C ILE A 22 -5.91 -12.52 -4.75
N TYR A 23 -6.72 -11.64 -4.18
CA TYR A 23 -6.24 -10.35 -3.68
C TYR A 23 -5.36 -10.48 -2.44
N GLU A 24 -5.62 -11.45 -1.56
CA GLU A 24 -4.72 -11.79 -0.46
C GLU A 24 -3.34 -12.19 -0.98
N GLY A 25 -3.26 -13.09 -1.97
CA GLY A 25 -1.99 -13.49 -2.58
C GLY A 25 -1.28 -12.33 -3.30
N ILE A 26 -2.02 -11.42 -3.95
CA ILE A 26 -1.45 -10.22 -4.55
C ILE A 26 -0.88 -9.29 -3.47
N LEU A 27 -1.63 -9.04 -2.40
CA LEU A 27 -1.20 -8.20 -1.29
C LEU A 27 0.06 -8.75 -0.62
N GLU A 28 0.08 -10.05 -0.31
CA GLU A 28 1.24 -10.72 0.26
C GLU A 28 2.46 -10.61 -0.65
N ARG A 29 2.29 -10.84 -1.95
CA ARG A 29 3.38 -10.73 -2.92
C ARG A 29 3.89 -9.30 -3.09
N CYS A 30 2.99 -8.32 -3.11
CA CYS A 30 3.38 -6.90 -3.16
C CYS A 30 4.17 -6.51 -1.91
N VAL A 31 3.73 -6.95 -0.72
CA VAL A 31 4.45 -6.68 0.54
C VAL A 31 5.81 -7.38 0.55
N ALA A 32 5.87 -8.66 0.14
CA ALA A 32 7.13 -9.40 0.07
C ALA A 32 8.12 -8.77 -0.92
N ASN A 33 7.66 -8.39 -2.12
CA ASN A 33 8.52 -7.72 -3.10
C ASN A 33 9.06 -6.38 -2.58
N ALA A 34 8.25 -5.61 -1.84
CA ALA A 34 8.70 -4.35 -1.26
C ALA A 34 9.75 -4.53 -0.15
N GLU A 35 9.77 -5.69 0.50
CA GLU A 35 10.83 -6.07 1.45
C GLU A 35 12.10 -6.55 0.72
N ASP A 36 11.93 -7.27 -0.39
CA ASP A 36 13.03 -7.79 -1.20
C ASP A 36 13.74 -6.71 -2.04
N ASP A 37 13.03 -5.70 -2.54
CA ASP A 37 13.62 -4.62 -3.35
C ASP A 37 14.61 -3.76 -2.51
N GLU A 38 14.38 -3.60 -1.21
CA GLU A 38 15.32 -2.87 -0.33
C GLU A 38 16.55 -3.72 0.02
N ALA A 39 16.40 -5.05 0.07
CA ALA A 39 17.56 -5.95 0.17
C ALA A 39 18.46 -5.84 -1.07
N ARG A 40 17.88 -5.61 -2.25
CA ARG A 40 18.63 -5.32 -3.48
C ARG A 40 19.34 -3.97 -3.44
N ASP A 41 18.70 -2.92 -2.94
CA ASP A 41 19.38 -1.63 -2.76
C ASP A 41 20.57 -1.74 -1.79
N GLY A 42 20.44 -2.52 -0.71
CA GLY A 42 21.56 -2.84 0.18
C GLY A 42 22.72 -3.55 -0.53
N THR A 43 22.44 -4.41 -1.52
CA THR A 43 23.51 -5.03 -2.33
C THR A 43 24.22 -4.05 -3.25
N ALA A 44 23.52 -3.05 -3.79
CA ALA A 44 24.12 -2.00 -4.61
C ALA A 44 25.08 -1.11 -3.80
N GLU A 45 24.71 -0.76 -2.56
CA GLU A 45 25.57 -0.02 -1.64
C GLU A 45 26.83 -0.83 -1.24
N MET A 46 26.68 -2.13 -0.99
CA MET A 46 27.84 -3.01 -0.73
C MET A 46 28.78 -3.11 -1.94
N MET A 47 28.23 -3.20 -3.16
CA MET A 47 29.03 -3.22 -4.40
C MET A 47 29.79 -1.90 -4.59
N ALA A 48 29.17 -0.76 -4.31
CA ALA A 48 29.81 0.54 -4.36
C ALA A 48 30.96 0.65 -3.33
N GLY A 49 30.74 0.18 -2.10
CA GLY A 49 31.78 0.10 -1.06
C GLY A 49 32.96 -0.80 -1.47
N GLY A 50 32.69 -1.95 -2.08
CA GLY A 50 33.72 -2.85 -2.60
C GLY A 50 34.57 -2.18 -3.69
N LEU A 51 33.95 -1.44 -4.60
CA LEU A 51 34.63 -0.75 -5.69
C LEU A 51 35.57 0.36 -5.18
N ILE A 52 35.16 1.10 -4.14
CA ILE A 52 36.01 2.10 -3.47
C ILE A 52 37.27 1.46 -2.87
N ILE A 53 37.13 0.28 -2.24
CA ILE A 53 38.28 -0.44 -1.66
C ILE A 53 39.25 -0.90 -2.76
N VAL A 54 38.75 -1.36 -3.91
CA VAL A 54 39.59 -1.72 -5.06
C VAL A 54 40.36 -0.51 -5.60
N VAL A 55 39.70 0.66 -5.74
CA VAL A 55 40.38 1.88 -6.18
C VAL A 55 41.44 2.32 -5.17
N LEU A 56 41.14 2.26 -3.86
CA LEU A 56 42.12 2.55 -2.82
C LEU A 56 43.33 1.62 -2.88
N PHE A 57 43.10 0.34 -3.13
CA PHE A 57 44.16 -0.66 -3.28
C PHE A 57 45.09 -0.31 -4.45
N LEU A 58 44.54 0.09 -5.60
CA LEU A 58 45.33 0.50 -6.76
C LEU A 58 46.15 1.76 -6.50
N ILE A 59 45.60 2.75 -5.79
CA ILE A 59 46.31 3.99 -5.42
C ILE A 59 47.46 3.68 -4.46
N ILE A 60 47.22 2.84 -3.44
CA ILE A 60 48.25 2.45 -2.48
C ILE A 60 49.34 1.62 -3.17
N MET A 61 48.99 0.69 -4.06
CA MET A 61 49.95 -0.07 -4.87
C MET A 61 50.81 0.83 -5.78
N ALA A 62 50.23 1.89 -6.34
CA ALA A 62 50.97 2.83 -7.19
C ALA A 62 51.97 3.70 -6.41
N GLY A 63 51.70 3.98 -5.13
CA GLY A 63 52.56 4.82 -4.26
C GLY A 63 53.49 4.03 -3.32
N ALA A 64 53.08 2.85 -2.87
CA ALA A 64 53.85 2.01 -1.98
C ALA A 64 54.50 0.89 -2.77
N ASN A 65 55.82 0.88 -2.85
CA ASN A 65 56.63 -0.12 -3.56
C ASN A 65 56.60 -1.52 -2.88
N ASN A 66 55.53 -1.83 -2.14
CA ASN A 66 55.37 -3.03 -1.34
C ASN A 66 53.90 -3.50 -1.36
N ALA A 67 53.63 -4.49 -2.21
CA ALA A 67 52.31 -5.06 -2.40
C ALA A 67 51.71 -5.71 -1.14
N THR A 68 52.57 -6.23 -0.26
CA THR A 68 52.15 -6.88 0.99
C THR A 68 51.55 -5.88 1.96
N ALA A 69 52.13 -4.67 2.05
CA ALA A 69 51.59 -3.60 2.88
C ALA A 69 50.23 -3.10 2.35
N ALA A 70 50.08 -2.97 1.03
CA ALA A 70 48.82 -2.58 0.40
C ALA A 70 47.70 -3.59 0.69
N LEU A 71 47.99 -4.89 0.59
CA LEU A 71 47.02 -5.96 0.88
C LEU A 71 46.57 -5.94 2.35
N ILE A 72 47.50 -5.75 3.30
CA ILE A 72 47.17 -5.71 4.73
C ILE A 72 46.29 -4.49 5.03
N VAL A 73 46.63 -3.31 4.53
CA VAL A 73 45.87 -2.08 4.78
C VAL A 73 44.46 -2.18 4.18
N CYS A 74 44.33 -2.63 2.94
CA CYS A 74 43.02 -2.81 2.30
C CYS A 74 42.22 -3.92 2.96
N GLY A 75 42.86 -5.02 3.39
CA GLY A 75 42.19 -6.09 4.13
C GLY A 75 41.65 -5.63 5.47
N ILE A 76 42.43 -4.84 6.23
CA ILE A 76 41.99 -4.24 7.51
C ILE A 76 40.85 -3.24 7.27
N LEU A 77 40.95 -2.37 6.26
CA LEU A 77 39.90 -1.42 5.92
C LEU A 77 38.60 -2.12 5.48
N ALA A 78 38.71 -3.17 4.67
CA ALA A 78 37.57 -3.98 4.24
C ALA A 78 36.92 -4.70 5.44
N GLY A 79 37.72 -5.33 6.30
CA GLY A 79 37.23 -6.02 7.49
C GLY A 79 36.57 -5.07 8.50
N ALA A 80 37.22 -3.94 8.78
CA ALA A 80 36.68 -2.91 9.67
C ALA A 80 35.40 -2.27 9.08
N GLY A 81 35.40 -2.00 7.77
CA GLY A 81 34.23 -1.49 7.06
C GLY A 81 33.06 -2.49 7.08
N PHE A 82 33.32 -3.77 6.87
CA PHE A 82 32.31 -4.82 6.95
C PHE A 82 31.72 -4.95 8.36
N LEU A 83 32.57 -5.00 9.39
CA LEU A 83 32.12 -5.05 10.78
C LEU A 83 31.32 -3.79 11.15
N TYR A 84 31.75 -2.62 10.68
CA TYR A 84 31.00 -1.38 10.87
C TYR A 84 29.63 -1.46 10.20
N ILE A 85 29.56 -1.87 8.93
CA ILE A 85 28.29 -2.03 8.21
C ILE A 85 27.40 -3.03 8.92
N VAL A 86 27.89 -4.21 9.34
CA VAL A 86 27.08 -5.20 10.07
C VAL A 86 26.58 -4.68 11.42
N SER A 87 27.40 -3.89 12.12
CA SER A 87 27.00 -3.32 13.43
C SER A 87 26.07 -2.11 13.31
N ALA A 88 26.18 -1.34 12.23
CA ALA A 88 25.45 -0.10 12.00
C ALA A 88 24.24 -0.27 11.07
N SER A 89 24.16 -1.40 10.35
CA SER A 89 23.02 -1.73 9.51
C SER A 89 21.80 -1.96 10.40
N LYS A 90 20.94 -0.96 10.42
CA LYS A 90 19.56 -1.16 10.87
C LYS A 90 18.89 -2.06 9.83
N PRO A 91 18.06 -3.03 10.24
CA PRO A 91 17.25 -3.77 9.28
C PRO A 91 16.48 -2.74 8.45
N GLY A 92 16.69 -2.78 7.12
CA GLY A 92 15.98 -1.93 6.16
C GLY A 92 14.50 -2.02 6.48
N LYS A 93 13.91 -0.89 6.85
CA LYS A 93 12.47 -0.86 7.12
C LYS A 93 11.84 -0.72 5.74
N GLY A 94 11.67 -1.85 5.08
CA GLY A 94 10.94 -1.96 3.82
C GLY A 94 9.77 -1.00 3.84
N ASN A 95 9.72 -0.07 2.89
CA ASN A 95 8.65 0.92 2.84
C ASN A 95 7.36 0.24 2.35
N ARG A 96 6.78 -0.61 3.20
CA ARG A 96 5.54 -1.35 2.96
C ARG A 96 4.44 -0.43 2.48
N ALA A 97 4.48 0.85 2.83
CA ALA A 97 3.49 1.81 2.40
C ALA A 97 3.51 2.14 0.89
N LEU A 98 4.56 1.76 0.16
CA LEU A 98 4.64 1.86 -1.30
C LEU A 98 4.45 0.50 -1.99
N ALA A 99 4.19 -0.58 -1.24
CA ALA A 99 4.09 -1.94 -1.78
C ALA A 99 3.02 -2.06 -2.89
N LEU A 100 1.96 -1.25 -2.81
CA LEU A 100 0.86 -1.29 -3.78
C LEU A 100 1.08 -0.38 -5.00
N ALA A 101 2.17 0.38 -5.07
CA ALA A 101 2.42 1.27 -6.21
C ALA A 101 2.50 0.48 -7.54
N GLY A 102 3.08 -0.73 -7.52
CA GLY A 102 3.23 -1.57 -8.70
C GLY A 102 1.92 -2.11 -9.31
N ILE A 103 0.82 -2.10 -8.56
CA ILE A 103 -0.51 -2.52 -9.04
C ILE A 103 -1.45 -1.34 -9.33
N GLY A 104 -0.91 -0.12 -9.39
CA GLY A 104 -1.68 1.11 -9.61
C GLY A 104 -2.10 1.83 -8.33
N GLY A 105 -1.58 1.41 -7.18
CA GLY A 105 -1.79 2.05 -5.89
C GLY A 105 -2.92 1.44 -5.06
N PRO A 106 -2.98 1.78 -3.76
CA PRO A 106 -3.99 1.28 -2.84
C PRO A 106 -5.43 1.65 -3.24
N GLY A 107 -5.65 2.81 -3.86
CA GLY A 107 -6.97 3.27 -4.30
C GLY A 107 -7.66 2.38 -5.35
N ARG A 108 -6.88 1.61 -6.11
CA ARG A 108 -7.37 0.67 -7.14
C ARG A 108 -7.91 -0.65 -6.58
N LEU A 109 -7.68 -0.93 -5.30
CA LEU A 109 -8.21 -2.12 -4.66
C LEU A 109 -9.74 -2.05 -4.59
N PRO A 110 -10.44 -3.21 -4.56
CA PRO A 110 -11.88 -3.22 -4.32
C PRO A 110 -12.23 -2.50 -3.02
N ALA A 111 -13.35 -1.80 -3.00
CA ALA A 111 -13.79 -0.94 -1.90
C ALA A 111 -13.69 -1.62 -0.51
N GLY A 112 -14.02 -2.93 -0.43
CA GLY A 112 -13.92 -3.71 0.80
C GLY A 112 -12.52 -3.76 1.41
N TYR A 113 -11.45 -3.59 0.64
CA TYR A 113 -10.08 -3.59 1.15
C TYR A 113 -9.73 -2.32 1.95
N LEU A 114 -10.64 -1.35 2.00
CA LEU A 114 -10.55 -0.21 2.92
C LEU A 114 -10.56 -0.62 4.40
N VAL A 115 -11.01 -1.81 4.74
CA VAL A 115 -11.00 -2.31 6.14
C VAL A 115 -10.04 -3.48 6.33
N HIS A 116 -9.22 -3.78 5.32
CA HIS A 116 -8.33 -4.93 5.36
C HIS A 116 -6.97 -4.57 5.99
N PRO A 117 -6.53 -5.27 7.06
CA PRO A 117 -5.31 -4.94 7.79
C PRO A 117 -4.05 -4.92 6.92
N THR A 118 -3.90 -5.90 6.02
CA THR A 118 -2.70 -5.98 5.17
C THR A 118 -2.66 -4.87 4.13
N ALA A 119 -3.81 -4.45 3.59
CA ALA A 119 -3.89 -3.30 2.69
C ALA A 119 -3.53 -2.00 3.43
N TRP A 120 -3.91 -1.89 4.71
CA TRP A 120 -3.53 -0.79 5.59
C TRP A 120 -2.02 -0.68 5.78
N GLN A 121 -1.36 -1.81 6.05
CA GLN A 121 0.09 -1.89 6.16
C GLN A 121 0.79 -1.64 4.82
N ALA A 122 0.16 -2.03 3.72
CA ALA A 122 0.68 -1.93 2.36
C ALA A 122 0.51 -0.54 1.71
N GLY A 123 0.06 0.47 2.46
CA GLY A 123 0.02 1.88 2.01
C GLY A 123 -1.34 2.56 2.04
N MET A 124 -2.41 1.83 2.31
CA MET A 124 -3.76 2.42 2.33
C MET A 124 -3.90 3.52 3.41
N ALA A 125 -3.21 3.38 4.55
CA ALA A 125 -3.21 4.41 5.60
C ALA A 125 -2.68 5.77 5.12
N GLN A 126 -1.67 5.76 4.23
CA GLN A 126 -1.11 6.97 3.65
C GLN A 126 -2.02 7.54 2.56
N HIS A 127 -2.64 6.66 1.76
CA HIS A 127 -3.59 7.04 0.72
C HIS A 127 -4.79 7.81 1.28
N VAL A 128 -5.36 7.35 2.39
CA VAL A 128 -6.53 7.99 3.01
C VAL A 128 -6.19 9.08 4.02
N ALA A 129 -4.92 9.48 4.14
CA ALA A 129 -4.50 10.46 5.14
C ALA A 129 -5.18 11.83 4.98
N GLY A 130 -5.51 12.23 3.74
CA GLY A 130 -6.20 13.49 3.44
C GLY A 130 -7.73 13.47 3.58
N VAL A 131 -8.33 12.31 3.84
CA VAL A 131 -9.80 12.16 3.87
C VAL A 131 -10.36 12.54 5.25
N PRO A 132 -11.45 13.31 5.38
CA PRO A 132 -12.08 13.58 6.67
C PRO A 132 -12.49 12.30 7.41
N GLU A 133 -12.35 12.26 8.74
CA GLU A 133 -12.61 11.05 9.53
C GLU A 133 -14.06 10.56 9.44
N SER A 134 -15.01 11.48 9.46
CA SER A 134 -16.43 11.17 9.25
C SER A 134 -16.71 10.51 7.91
N GLN A 135 -15.99 10.91 6.85
CA GLN A 135 -16.11 10.30 5.52
C GLN A 135 -15.47 8.91 5.50
N LEU A 136 -14.31 8.75 6.14
CA LEU A 136 -13.62 7.45 6.20
C LEU A 136 -14.44 6.42 7.00
N LEU A 137 -15.08 6.83 8.10
CA LEU A 137 -16.00 5.99 8.87
C LEU A 137 -17.26 5.64 8.09
N ALA A 138 -17.83 6.59 7.33
CA ALA A 138 -18.97 6.31 6.48
C ALA A 138 -18.60 5.33 5.35
N ALA A 139 -17.44 5.52 4.71
CA ALA A 139 -16.92 4.64 3.68
C ALA A 139 -16.70 3.21 4.22
N SER A 140 -16.13 3.05 5.42
CA SER A 140 -15.93 1.72 6.01
C SER A 140 -17.24 0.96 6.26
N GLN A 141 -18.34 1.65 6.55
CA GLN A 141 -19.66 1.01 6.69
C GLN A 141 -20.25 0.58 5.33
N MET A 142 -20.04 1.36 4.26
CA MET A 142 -20.59 1.09 2.93
C MET A 142 -19.73 0.16 2.06
N CYS A 143 -18.46 -0.05 2.42
CA CYS A 143 -17.47 -0.73 1.57
C CYS A 143 -17.82 -2.17 1.15
N HIS A 144 -18.67 -2.88 1.90
CA HIS A 144 -19.05 -4.27 1.57
C HIS A 144 -20.10 -4.38 0.46
N ILE A 145 -20.89 -3.33 0.23
CA ILE A 145 -21.95 -3.32 -0.79
C ILE A 145 -21.48 -2.57 -2.04
N PHE A 146 -20.52 -1.66 -1.89
CA PHE A 146 -20.08 -0.77 -2.96
C PHE A 146 -19.39 -1.54 -4.10
N PRO A 147 -19.96 -1.57 -5.33
CA PRO A 147 -19.38 -2.27 -6.45
C PRO A 147 -18.37 -1.36 -7.16
N GLY A 148 -17.17 -1.25 -6.62
CA GLY A 148 -16.13 -0.38 -7.18
C GLY A 148 -14.82 -0.42 -6.40
N THR A 149 -13.94 0.52 -6.73
CA THR A 149 -12.64 0.65 -6.06
C THR A 149 -12.73 1.52 -4.80
N VAL A 150 -11.66 1.54 -4.00
CA VAL A 150 -11.57 2.42 -2.83
C VAL A 150 -11.63 3.90 -3.23
N ASP A 151 -11.01 4.29 -4.34
CA ASP A 151 -11.07 5.68 -4.84
C ASP A 151 -12.49 6.08 -5.23
N ASP A 152 -13.21 5.19 -5.90
CA ASP A 152 -14.60 5.42 -6.29
C ASP A 152 -15.49 5.60 -5.06
N LEU A 153 -15.28 4.77 -4.02
CA LEU A 153 -16.00 4.88 -2.76
C LEU A 153 -15.70 6.20 -2.03
N ILE A 154 -14.43 6.59 -1.94
CA ILE A 154 -14.03 7.85 -1.28
C ILE A 154 -14.61 9.05 -2.05
N SER A 155 -14.55 9.03 -3.38
CA SER A 155 -15.14 10.07 -4.22
C SER A 155 -16.65 10.14 -4.03
N PHE A 156 -17.33 8.99 -4.00
CA PHE A 156 -18.77 8.91 -3.74
C PHE A 156 -19.14 9.53 -2.38
N VAL A 157 -18.45 9.13 -1.31
CA VAL A 157 -18.71 9.71 0.03
C VAL A 157 -18.38 11.20 0.06
N GLY A 158 -17.35 11.64 -0.66
CA GLY A 158 -17.02 13.05 -0.85
C GLY A 158 -18.18 13.83 -1.48
N HIS A 159 -18.80 13.30 -2.54
CA HIS A 159 -19.98 13.92 -3.15
C HIS A 159 -21.19 13.96 -2.22
N VAL A 160 -21.47 12.87 -1.49
CA VAL A 160 -22.56 12.84 -0.50
C VAL A 160 -22.30 13.86 0.62
N ALA A 161 -21.03 14.05 1.01
CA ALA A 161 -20.66 14.97 2.07
C ALA A 161 -20.88 16.45 1.74
N ILE A 162 -21.03 16.82 0.47
CA ILE A 162 -21.44 18.18 0.06
C ILE A 162 -22.85 18.51 0.55
N HIS A 163 -23.70 17.48 0.67
CA HIS A 163 -25.10 17.63 1.10
C HIS A 163 -25.29 17.50 2.61
N VAL A 164 -24.23 17.24 3.37
CA VAL A 164 -24.29 17.10 4.84
C VAL A 164 -23.59 18.30 5.48
N PRO A 165 -24.29 19.11 6.29
CA PRO A 165 -23.72 20.31 6.90
C PRO A 165 -22.52 19.97 7.78
N VAL A 166 -21.50 20.83 7.74
CA VAL A 166 -20.31 20.71 8.58
C VAL A 166 -20.50 21.56 9.82
N THR A 167 -20.68 20.92 10.98
CA THR A 167 -20.60 21.62 12.26
C THR A 167 -19.14 21.91 12.58
N GLN A 168 -18.81 23.14 13.02
CA GLN A 168 -17.43 23.53 13.36
C GLN A 168 -16.88 22.81 14.60
N ALA A 169 -17.75 22.25 15.45
CA ALA A 169 -17.36 21.40 16.55
C ALA A 169 -16.91 20.02 16.02
N GLN A 170 -15.65 19.66 16.24
CA GLN A 170 -15.05 18.37 15.88
C GLN A 170 -14.94 17.47 17.13
N THR A 171 -16.02 17.31 17.88
CA THR A 171 -16.02 16.28 18.93
C THR A 171 -16.13 14.90 18.29
N ALA A 172 -15.69 13.85 19.00
CA ALA A 172 -15.82 12.47 18.52
C ALA A 172 -17.29 12.08 18.23
N GLU A 173 -18.22 12.63 19.01
CA GLU A 173 -19.67 12.44 18.82
C GLU A 173 -20.16 13.10 17.53
N ASP A 174 -19.68 14.31 17.22
CA ASP A 174 -20.02 15.01 15.97
C ASP A 174 -19.52 14.24 14.74
N VAL A 175 -18.31 13.68 14.82
CA VAL A 175 -17.72 12.86 13.75
C VAL A 175 -18.57 11.60 13.50
N GLN A 176 -18.98 10.90 14.55
CA GLN A 176 -19.84 9.72 14.44
C GLN A 176 -21.24 10.07 13.95
N ARG A 177 -21.84 11.16 14.45
CA ARG A 177 -23.16 11.62 14.01
C ARG A 177 -23.12 11.93 12.51
N ARG A 178 -22.11 12.67 12.06
CA ARG A 178 -21.94 12.99 10.64
C ARG A 178 -21.71 11.75 9.79
N ALA A 179 -20.90 10.79 10.26
CA ALA A 179 -20.72 9.51 9.58
C ALA A 179 -22.06 8.76 9.41
N LYS A 180 -22.89 8.70 10.46
CA LYS A 180 -24.23 8.09 10.40
C LYS A 180 -25.14 8.81 9.40
N GLU A 181 -25.12 10.14 9.35
CA GLU A 181 -25.90 10.92 8.39
C GLU A 181 -25.43 10.66 6.94
N LEU A 182 -24.12 10.60 6.70
CA LEU A 182 -23.54 10.23 5.40
C LEU A 182 -23.97 8.83 4.97
N VAL A 183 -23.93 7.85 5.87
CA VAL A 183 -24.39 6.48 5.58
C VAL A 183 -25.89 6.45 5.32
N ARG A 184 -26.70 7.19 6.10
CA ARG A 184 -28.16 7.25 5.90
C ARG A 184 -28.53 7.75 4.50
N ILE A 185 -27.79 8.72 3.97
CA ILE A 185 -28.03 9.30 2.64
C ILE A 185 -27.40 8.43 1.55
N GLY A 186 -26.16 7.98 1.75
CA GLY A 186 -25.39 7.25 0.74
C GLY A 186 -25.82 5.80 0.55
N MET A 187 -26.17 5.09 1.62
CA MET A 187 -26.46 3.65 1.57
C MET A 187 -27.60 3.28 0.61
N PRO A 188 -28.76 3.98 0.58
CA PRO A 188 -29.81 3.69 -0.40
C PRO A 188 -29.31 3.82 -1.85
N ILE A 189 -28.50 4.84 -2.14
CA ILE A 189 -27.94 5.09 -3.48
C ILE A 189 -26.97 3.96 -3.86
N VAL A 190 -26.11 3.53 -2.92
CA VAL A 190 -25.18 2.42 -3.14
C VAL A 190 -25.93 1.11 -3.37
N VAL A 191 -27.00 0.85 -2.62
CA VAL A 191 -27.82 -0.36 -2.79
C VAL A 191 -28.51 -0.37 -4.16
N ASP A 192 -29.07 0.76 -4.59
CA ASP A 192 -29.71 0.85 -5.90
C ASP A 192 -28.69 0.77 -7.05
N TYR A 193 -27.51 1.35 -6.86
CA TYR A 193 -26.39 1.19 -7.80
C TYR A 193 -25.90 -0.26 -7.86
N ALA A 194 -25.75 -0.93 -6.73
CA ALA A 194 -25.35 -2.34 -6.67
C ALA A 194 -26.36 -3.29 -7.33
N LYS A 195 -27.66 -2.98 -7.25
CA LYS A 195 -28.71 -3.74 -7.94
C LYS A 195 -28.72 -3.50 -9.45
N SER A 196 -28.33 -2.32 -9.89
CA SER A 196 -28.30 -1.94 -11.32
C SER A 196 -26.97 -2.22 -11.99
N ALA A 197 -25.91 -2.46 -11.22
CA ALA A 197 -24.62 -2.87 -11.72
C ALA A 197 -24.70 -4.25 -12.42
N PRO A 198 -24.11 -4.42 -13.61
CA PRO A 198 -24.04 -5.72 -14.24
C PRO A 198 -23.26 -6.69 -13.33
N PRO A 199 -23.73 -7.95 -13.17
CA PRO A 199 -23.01 -8.92 -12.37
C PRO A 199 -21.59 -9.08 -12.91
N LEU A 200 -20.60 -9.04 -12.01
CA LEU A 200 -19.21 -9.28 -12.38
C LEU A 200 -19.13 -10.63 -13.10
N PRO A 201 -18.38 -10.72 -14.23
CA PRO A 201 -18.20 -11.98 -14.92
C PRO A 201 -17.54 -12.97 -13.95
N VAL A 202 -18.31 -13.98 -13.54
CA VAL A 202 -17.82 -15.06 -12.69
C VAL A 202 -16.78 -15.83 -13.50
N PRO A 203 -15.53 -16.00 -13.03
CA PRO A 203 -14.54 -16.80 -13.73
C PRO A 203 -15.01 -18.26 -13.68
N GLY A 204 -15.65 -18.75 -14.76
CA GLY A 204 -16.02 -20.16 -14.84
C GLY A 204 -17.23 -20.56 -15.68
N GLU A 205 -18.05 -19.65 -16.23
CA GLU A 205 -19.12 -20.08 -17.15
C GLU A 205 -18.62 -20.16 -18.60
N PRO A 206 -18.54 -21.35 -19.22
CA PRO A 206 -18.26 -21.49 -20.65
C PRO A 206 -19.52 -21.09 -21.45
N GLY A 207 -19.80 -19.79 -21.52
CA GLY A 207 -20.95 -19.20 -22.21
C GLY A 207 -20.78 -19.10 -23.73
N GLY A 208 -20.43 -20.19 -24.40
CA GLY A 208 -20.36 -20.27 -25.86
C GLY A 208 -21.72 -20.50 -26.52
N LYS A 209 -22.71 -19.60 -26.34
CA LYS A 209 -23.93 -19.63 -27.18
C LYS A 209 -23.65 -18.93 -28.52
N LYS A 210 -23.15 -19.71 -29.48
CA LYS A 210 -23.11 -19.36 -30.90
C LYS A 210 -24.51 -18.95 -31.37
N GLY A 211 -24.68 -17.66 -31.66
CA GLY A 211 -25.82 -17.14 -32.40
C GLY A 211 -25.89 -17.81 -33.78
N LYS A 212 -26.97 -18.56 -34.03
CA LYS A 212 -27.34 -18.98 -35.38
C LYS A 212 -27.79 -17.75 -36.16
N SER A 213 -26.94 -17.28 -37.07
CA SER A 213 -27.31 -16.36 -38.14
C SER A 213 -28.37 -17.03 -39.02
N LYS A 214 -29.60 -16.49 -39.03
CA LYS A 214 -30.61 -16.79 -40.04
C LYS A 214 -30.29 -15.94 -41.27
N LYS A 215 -29.78 -16.59 -42.32
CA LYS A 215 -29.76 -16.03 -43.68
C LYS A 215 -31.20 -16.05 -44.23
N LYS A 216 -31.69 -14.88 -44.65
CA LYS A 216 -32.74 -14.75 -45.67
C LYS A 216 -32.10 -14.85 -47.04
#